data_AF-A0A9P6DX87-F1
#
_entry.id   AF-A0A9P6DX87-F1
#
_cell.length_a   1.000
_cell.length_b   1.000
_cell.length_c   1.000
_cell.angle_alpha   90.00
_cell.angle_beta   90.00
_cell.angle_gamma   90.00
#
_symmetry.space_group_name_H-M   'P 1'
#
loop_
_entity.id
_entity.type
_entity.pdbx_description
1 polymer ?
#
loop_
_entity_poly.entity_id
_entity_poly.type
_entity_poly.pdbx_seq_one_letter_code
_entity_poly.pdbx_strand_id
1 'polypeptide(L)' 'SKSDLTKQLQQLKTELLSLSLHVQKIASLSASKFSQISTIHKSIAHVLTVTNQKACQNLQEYYKNKKYLPLD' A
#
# COMPACT_ATOMS: atom_id res chain seq x y z
N SER A 1 -6.11 -13.09 -3.04
CA SER A 1 -5.66 -13.70 -1.78
C SER A 1 -4.77 -12.72 -1.01
N LYS A 2 -4.58 -12.88 0.32
CA LYS A 2 -3.63 -12.04 1.10
C LYS A 2 -2.22 -12.06 0.49
N SER A 3 -1.81 -13.21 -0.06
CA SER A 3 -0.54 -13.39 -0.78
C SER A 3 -0.41 -12.55 -2.04
N ASP A 4 -1.52 -12.21 -2.69
CA ASP A 4 -1.48 -11.45 -3.95
C ASP A 4 -1.34 -9.96 -3.65
N LEU A 5 -2.00 -9.47 -2.61
CA LEU A 5 -1.86 -8.10 -2.13
C LEU A 5 -0.43 -7.83 -1.63
N THR A 6 0.20 -8.78 -0.94
CA THR A 6 1.60 -8.61 -0.51
C THR A 6 2.58 -8.61 -1.69
N LYS A 7 2.35 -9.45 -2.71
CA LYS A 7 3.12 -9.43 -3.95
C LYS A 7 2.96 -8.11 -4.71
N GLN A 8 1.73 -7.63 -4.87
CA GLN A 8 1.44 -6.34 -5.51
C GLN A 8 2.13 -5.19 -4.76
N LEU A 9 2.07 -5.20 -3.42
CA LEU A 9 2.72 -4.19 -2.59
C LEU A 9 4.25 -4.20 -2.79
N GLN A 10 4.86 -5.39 -2.83
CA GLN A 10 6.29 -5.52 -3.05
C GLN A 10 6.70 -5.01 -4.45
N GLN A 11 5.93 -5.35 -5.49
CA GLN A 11 6.16 -4.87 -6.86
C GLN A 11 6.06 -3.34 -6.94
N LEU A 12 5.00 -2.75 -6.39
CA LEU A 12 4.80 -1.29 -6.39
C LEU A 12 5.92 -0.55 -5.63
N LYS A 13 6.42 -1.13 -4.53
CA LYS A 13 7.57 -0.58 -3.80
C LYS A 13 8.85 -0.61 -4.62
N THR A 14 9.12 -1.72 -5.33
CA THR A 14 10.31 -1.81 -6.20
C THR A 14 10.23 -0.83 -7.37
N GLU A 15 9.05 -0.65 -7.95
CA GLU A 15 8.82 0.33 -9.02
C GLU A 15 9.05 1.76 -8.51
N LEU A 16 8.52 2.10 -7.34
CA LEU A 16 8.72 3.40 -6.70
C LEU A 16 10.19 3.69 -6.41
N LEU A 17 10.92 2.71 -5.85
CA LEU A 17 12.36 2.85 -5.58
C LEU A 17 13.15 3.09 -6.87
N SER A 18 12.84 2.33 -7.92
CA SER A 18 13.44 2.53 -9.24
C SER A 18 13.17 3.94 -9.75
N LEU A 19 11.91 4.40 -9.75
CA LEU A 19 11.58 5.74 -10.24
C LEU A 19 12.23 6.86 -9.42
N SER A 20 12.27 6.74 -8.09
CA SER A 20 12.88 7.75 -7.20
C SER A 20 14.40 7.89 -7.40
N LEU A 21 15.11 6.77 -7.61
CA LEU A 21 16.55 6.77 -7.85
C LEU A 21 16.92 7.44 -9.19
N HIS A 22 16.07 7.30 -10.20
CA HIS A 22 16.25 7.97 -11.50
C HIS A 22 15.91 9.47 -11.44
N VAL A 23 15.01 9.91 -10.56
CA VAL A 23 14.62 11.33 -10.39
C VAL A 23 15.73 12.16 -9.77
N GLN A 24 16.51 11.61 -8.84
CA GLN A 24 17.59 12.37 -8.18
C GLN A 24 18.78 12.65 -9.09
N LYS A 25 19.07 11.77 -10.05
CA LYS A 25 20.27 11.88 -10.91
C LYS A 25 20.05 12.77 -12.14
N ILE A 26 18.81 12.98 -12.55
CA ILE A 26 18.47 13.72 -13.77
C ILE A 26 17.48 14.82 -13.37
N ALA A 27 18.01 15.99 -13.01
CA ALA A 27 17.25 17.20 -12.68
C ALA A 27 16.43 17.78 -13.86
N SER A 28 16.24 17.01 -14.94
CA SER A 28 15.58 17.39 -16.18
C SER A 28 14.62 16.30 -16.67
N LEU A 29 13.68 15.84 -15.82
CA LEU A 29 12.70 14.82 -16.21
C LEU A 29 11.27 15.37 -16.32
N SER A 30 10.57 14.92 -17.36
CA SER A 30 9.25 15.34 -17.83
C SER A 30 8.13 15.12 -16.80
N ALA A 31 7.12 16.02 -16.79
CA ALA A 31 5.95 15.99 -15.91
C ALA A 31 5.22 14.63 -15.84
N SER A 32 5.29 13.83 -16.90
CA SER A 32 4.73 12.48 -16.97
C SER A 32 5.28 11.52 -15.91
N LYS A 33 6.58 11.61 -15.58
CA LYS A 33 7.23 10.74 -14.56
C LYS A 33 6.74 11.06 -13.15
N PHE A 34 6.54 12.35 -12.83
CA PHE A 34 6.01 12.78 -11.54
C PHE A 34 4.55 12.34 -11.33
N SER A 35 3.73 12.40 -12.38
CA SER A 35 2.35 11.91 -12.34
C SER A 35 2.26 10.41 -12.05
N GLN A 36 3.17 9.61 -12.63
CA GLN A 36 3.27 8.18 -12.36
C GLN A 36 3.66 7.90 -10.90
N ILE A 37 4.62 8.64 -10.34
CA ILE A 37 5.02 8.51 -8.92
C ILE A 37 3.82 8.74 -8.00
N SER A 38 3.08 9.84 -8.19
CA SER A 38 1.86 10.13 -7.41
C SER A 38 0.83 8.99 -7.51
N THR A 39 0.64 8.44 -8.71
CA THR A 39 -0.28 7.30 -8.92
C THR A 39 0.16 6.06 -8.16
N ILE A 40 1.45 5.73 -8.19
CA ILE A 40 2.02 4.58 -7.47
C ILE A 40 1.88 4.75 -5.95
N HIS A 41 2.13 5.95 -5.41
CA HIS A 41 1.92 6.24 -3.99
C HIS A 41 0.46 6.00 -3.55
N LYS A 42 -0.50 6.49 -4.35
CA LYS A 42 -1.93 6.28 -4.10
C LYS A 42 -2.30 4.80 -4.15
N SER A 43 -1.75 4.05 -5.11
CA SER A 43 -1.95 2.61 -5.23
C SER A 43 -1.44 1.84 -4.00
N ILE A 44 -0.23 2.16 -3.51
CA ILE A 44 0.34 1.57 -2.29
C ILE A 44 -0.56 1.86 -1.08
N ALA A 45 -1.00 3.11 -0.92
CA ALA A 45 -1.91 3.49 0.17
C ALA A 45 -3.21 2.68 0.12
N HIS A 46 -3.80 2.52 -1.07
CA HIS A 46 -5.03 1.75 -1.25
C HIS A 46 -4.86 0.27 -0.88
N VAL A 47 -3.76 -0.38 -1.29
CA VAL A 47 -3.46 -1.78 -0.94
C VAL A 47 -3.31 -1.95 0.58
N LEU A 48 -2.64 -1.00 1.25
CA LEU A 48 -2.51 -1.00 2.71
C LEU A 48 -3.87 -0.82 3.41
N THR A 49 -4.71 0.10 2.93
CA THR A 49 -6.05 0.33 3.46
C THR A 49 -6.92 -0.92 3.36
N VAL A 50 -6.98 -1.57 2.19
CA VAL A 50 -7.76 -2.81 1.99
C VAL A 50 -7.25 -3.94 2.90
N THR A 51 -5.93 -4.05 3.04
CA THR A 51 -5.32 -5.08 3.92
C THR A 51 -5.71 -4.85 5.38
N ASN A 52 -5.64 -3.60 5.86
CA ASN A 52 -6.02 -3.25 7.22
C ASN A 52 -7.52 -3.43 7.46
N GLN A 53 -8.38 -2.99 6.52
CA GLN A 53 -9.83 -3.21 6.60
C GLN A 53 -10.15 -4.70 6.77
N LYS A 54 -9.49 -5.56 5.99
CA LYS A 54 -9.72 -7.00 6.10
C LYS A 54 -9.20 -7.57 7.42
N ALA A 55 -8.09 -7.06 7.95
CA ALA A 55 -7.58 -7.46 9.27
C ALA A 55 -8.56 -7.07 10.39
N CYS A 56 -9.05 -5.82 10.38
CA CYS A 56 -10.05 -5.33 11.33
C CYS A 56 -11.35 -6.14 11.27
N GLN A 57 -11.87 -6.44 10.07
CA GLN A 57 -13.07 -7.27 9.91
C GLN A 57 -12.89 -8.67 10.51
N ASN A 58 -11.75 -9.33 10.25
CA ASN A 58 -11.49 -10.66 10.81
C ASN A 58 -11.36 -10.60 12.35
N LEU A 59 -10.79 -9.52 12.90
CA LEU A 59 -10.72 -9.31 14.35
C LEU A 59 -12.11 -9.08 14.94
N GLN A 60 -12.94 -8.25 14.30
CA GLN A 60 -14.33 -8.03 14.73
C GLN A 60 -15.13 -9.34 14.75
N GLU A 61 -15.02 -10.16 13.71
CA GLU A 61 -15.66 -11.48 13.65
C GLU A 61 -15.17 -12.39 14.80
N TYR A 62 -13.87 -12.38 15.09
CA TYR A 62 -13.28 -13.16 16.17
C TYR A 62 -13.77 -12.73 17.57
N TYR A 63 -13.91 -11.41 17.80
CA TYR A 63 -14.28 -10.85 19.10
C TYR A 63 -15.79 -10.67 19.31
N LYS A 64 -16.64 -10.89 18.30
CA LYS A 64 -18.09 -10.62 18.32
C LYS A 64 -18.86 -11.23 19.50
N ASN A 65 -18.38 -12.35 20.05
CA ASN A 65 -19.01 -13.08 21.16
C ASN A 65 -18.10 -13.19 22.40
N LYS A 66 -17.04 -12.39 22.47
CA LYS A 66 -16.11 -12.38 23.61
C LYS A 66 -16.51 -11.28 24.58
N LYS A 67 -16.37 -11.56 25.89
CA LYS A 67 -16.68 -10.59 26.96
C LYS A 67 -15.81 -9.33 26.89
N TYR A 68 -14.57 -9.47 26.43
CA TYR A 68 -13.62 -8.36 26.29
C TYR A 68 -13.39 -8.11 24.80
N LEU A 69 -13.65 -6.87 24.38
CA LEU A 69 -13.38 -6.39 23.04
C LEU A 69 -12.07 -5.59 23.04
N PRO A 70 -11.33 -5.58 21.91
CA PRO A 70 -10.20 -4.68 21.74
C PRO A 70 -10.68 -3.22 21.78
N LEU A 71 -9.83 -2.34 22.32
CA LEU A 71 -10.10 -0.90 22.45
C LEU A 71 -9.74 -0.12 21.17
N ASP A 72 -8.97 -0.76 20.28
CA ASP A 72 -8.43 -0.24 19.02
C ASP A 72 -9.37 -0.44 17.81
#